data_AF-A0A9E5WD42-F1
#
_entry.id   AF-A0A9E5WD42-F1
#
_cell.length_a   1.000
_cell.length_b   1.000
_cell.length_c   1.000
_cell.angle_alpha   90.00
_cell.angle_beta   90.00
_cell.angle_gamma   90.00
#
_symmetry.space_group_name_H-M   'P 1'
#
loop_
_entity.id
_entity.type
_entity.pdbx_description
1 polymer ?
#
loop_
_entity_poly.entity_id
_entity_poly.type
_entity_poly.pdbx_seq_one_letter_code
_entity_poly.pdbx_strand_id
1 'polypeptide(L)'
;MLKKVWITSMAKDKDATTRLLQLGRKYGLAPDGHFWVDDLQKMAWQAPLESLVAKETALWVIACTKKDFEPESVRYGLSLLCLSLQHIKGIGFPIMFVSQDDSLKIEDLPTPFKGCEIFKPDNTSLGAKMTARANTPVKTIGTDYRINIHANQGYGIWFEFGPKKGSAWKGVLAGGLASQINAHGVGPKGSLPLKTVLEYQMQGLKLELGDDEYTAWAVKNIIDEDKSYYVRFSDIPGSIVFGQLPDEENEADFNWLKLS
;
A
#
# COMPACT_ATOMS: atom_id res chain seq x y z
N MET A 1 16.51 24.42 0.52
CA MET A 1 16.78 23.15 -0.19
C MET A 1 15.57 22.85 -1.07
N LEU A 2 15.76 22.51 -2.35
CA LEU A 2 14.64 22.19 -3.25
C LEU A 2 13.94 20.90 -2.79
N LYS A 3 12.61 20.85 -2.87
CA LYS A 3 11.84 19.65 -2.53
C LYS A 3 11.98 18.62 -3.65
N LYS A 4 12.26 17.37 -3.28
CA LYS A 4 12.37 16.27 -4.24
C LYS A 4 10.97 15.75 -4.59
N VAL A 5 10.76 15.50 -5.87
CA VAL A 5 9.55 14.84 -6.40
C VAL A 5 9.99 13.55 -7.07
N TRP A 6 9.43 12.43 -6.63
CA TRP A 6 9.75 11.12 -7.20
C TRP A 6 8.71 10.77 -8.26
N ILE A 7 9.14 10.47 -9.48
CA ILE A 7 8.27 10.08 -10.59
C ILE A 7 8.45 8.60 -10.87
N THR A 8 7.38 7.81 -10.75
CA THR A 8 7.30 6.46 -11.28
C THR A 8 6.63 6.53 -12.64
N SER A 9 7.31 6.12 -13.70
CA SER A 9 6.72 6.01 -15.04
C SER A 9 6.37 4.56 -15.34
N MET A 10 5.09 4.26 -15.56
CA MET A 10 4.60 2.90 -15.83
C MET A 10 4.93 2.45 -17.26
N ALA A 11 4.75 3.35 -18.22
CA ALA A 11 5.21 3.14 -19.59
C ALA A 11 6.69 3.49 -19.71
N LYS A 12 7.44 2.78 -20.56
CA LYS A 12 8.80 3.19 -20.95
C LYS A 12 8.78 4.36 -21.96
N ASP A 13 7.88 5.32 -21.75
CA ASP A 13 7.78 6.55 -22.53
C ASP A 13 8.77 7.58 -21.95
N LYS A 14 9.95 7.63 -22.57
CA LYS A 14 11.01 8.56 -22.21
C LYS A 14 10.62 10.02 -22.42
N ASP A 15 9.77 10.32 -23.40
CA ASP A 15 9.41 11.69 -23.75
C ASP A 15 8.38 12.25 -22.77
N ALA A 16 7.37 11.46 -22.40
CA ALA A 16 6.44 11.81 -21.33
C ALA A 16 7.19 12.02 -19.99
N THR A 17 8.10 11.11 -19.65
CA THR A 17 8.90 11.20 -18.41
C THR A 17 9.80 12.44 -18.42
N THR A 18 10.49 12.71 -19.53
CA THR A 18 11.37 13.87 -19.68
C THR A 18 10.59 15.17 -19.53
N ARG A 19 9.38 15.26 -20.10
CA ARG A 19 8.50 16.42 -19.94
C ARG A 19 8.13 16.67 -18.48
N LEU A 20 7.79 15.63 -17.72
CA LEU A 20 7.48 15.78 -16.28
C LEU A 20 8.69 16.20 -15.46
N LEU A 21 9.87 15.65 -15.74
CA LEU A 21 11.13 16.07 -15.12
C LEU A 21 11.44 17.55 -15.42
N GLN A 22 11.30 17.98 -16.68
CA GLN A 22 11.52 19.37 -17.06
C GLN A 22 10.49 20.30 -16.42
N LEU A 23 9.22 19.89 -16.36
CA LEU A 23 8.16 20.65 -15.70
C LEU A 23 8.46 20.85 -14.21
N GLY A 24 8.83 19.80 -13.48
CA GLY A 24 9.21 19.93 -12.08
C GLY A 24 10.38 20.93 -11.88
N ARG A 25 11.43 20.83 -12.70
CA ARG A 25 12.59 21.74 -12.64
C ARG A 25 12.18 23.19 -12.90
N LYS A 26 11.33 23.44 -13.90
CA LYS A 26 10.81 24.77 -14.24
C LYS A 26 10.08 25.43 -13.06
N TYR A 27 9.46 24.63 -12.21
CA TYR A 27 8.73 25.10 -11.02
C TYR A 27 9.56 25.03 -9.72
N GLY A 28 10.88 24.89 -9.81
CA GLY A 28 11.75 24.92 -8.62
C GLY A 28 11.66 23.67 -7.75
N LEU A 29 11.31 22.53 -8.34
CA LEU A 29 11.41 21.21 -7.70
C LEU A 29 12.70 20.50 -8.14
N ALA A 30 13.10 19.48 -7.38
CA ALA A 30 14.17 18.57 -7.75
C ALA A 30 13.56 17.22 -8.18
N PRO A 31 13.03 17.10 -9.41
CA PRO A 31 12.38 15.87 -9.84
C PRO A 31 13.41 14.80 -10.22
N ASP A 32 13.12 13.57 -9.84
CA ASP A 32 13.89 12.37 -10.07
C ASP A 32 12.93 11.19 -10.24
N GLY A 33 13.37 10.03 -10.68
CA GLY A 33 12.44 8.93 -10.89
C GLY A 33 13.02 7.68 -11.53
N HIS A 34 12.10 6.75 -11.82
CA HIS A 34 12.43 5.47 -12.44
C HIS A 34 11.29 4.99 -13.34
N PHE A 35 11.60 4.01 -14.18
CA PHE A 35 10.58 3.21 -14.87
C PHE A 35 10.15 2.06 -13.98
N TRP A 36 8.85 1.81 -13.91
CA TRP A 36 8.31 0.67 -13.18
C TRP A 36 8.87 -0.65 -13.73
N VAL A 37 9.19 -1.56 -12.83
CA VAL A 37 9.62 -2.93 -13.15
C VAL A 37 8.65 -3.88 -12.49
N ASP A 38 7.81 -4.52 -13.31
CA ASP A 38 6.88 -5.54 -12.85
C ASP A 38 7.58 -6.89 -12.73
N ASP A 39 8.23 -7.11 -11.60
CA ASP A 39 8.85 -8.38 -11.23
C ASP A 39 8.61 -8.64 -9.74
N LEU A 40 7.42 -9.19 -9.43
CA LEU A 40 7.01 -9.53 -8.06
C LEU A 40 7.90 -10.62 -7.44
N GLN A 41 8.39 -11.57 -8.25
CA GLN A 41 9.25 -12.65 -7.78
C GLN A 41 10.56 -12.10 -7.22
N LYS A 42 11.14 -11.09 -7.88
CA LYS A 42 12.32 -10.38 -7.39
C LYS A 42 12.00 -9.22 -6.46
N MET A 43 10.72 -8.97 -6.19
CA MET A 43 10.25 -7.86 -5.36
C MET A 43 10.74 -6.50 -5.86
N ALA A 44 10.79 -6.32 -7.19
CA ALA A 44 11.34 -5.11 -7.81
C ALA A 44 10.60 -3.82 -7.38
N TRP A 45 9.34 -3.93 -6.94
CA TRP A 45 8.56 -2.84 -6.36
C TRP A 45 9.21 -2.21 -5.12
N GLN A 46 10.10 -2.90 -4.41
CA GLN A 46 10.81 -2.36 -3.23
C GLN A 46 11.87 -1.33 -3.58
N ALA A 47 12.51 -1.47 -4.76
CA ALA A 47 13.65 -0.65 -5.16
C ALA A 47 13.41 0.88 -5.01
N PRO A 48 12.24 1.45 -5.39
CA PRO A 48 12.01 2.88 -5.20
C PRO A 48 11.72 3.32 -3.76
N LEU A 49 11.51 2.41 -2.81
CA LEU A 49 11.07 2.76 -1.45
C LEU A 49 12.08 3.67 -0.75
N GLU A 50 13.38 3.39 -0.84
CA GLU A 50 14.44 4.21 -0.24
C GLU A 50 14.36 5.68 -0.68
N SER A 51 14.24 5.90 -1.99
CA SER A 51 14.08 7.23 -2.57
C SER A 51 12.77 7.91 -2.17
N LEU A 52 11.69 7.14 -2.03
CA LEU A 52 10.38 7.66 -1.64
C LEU A 52 10.34 8.07 -0.17
N VAL A 53 11.02 7.34 0.71
CA VAL A 53 11.04 7.62 2.15
C VAL A 53 12.10 8.64 2.54
N ALA A 54 13.03 8.98 1.64
CA ALA A 54 14.02 10.03 1.84
C ALA A 54 13.36 11.34 2.34
N LYS A 55 14.04 12.05 3.25
CA LYS A 55 13.47 13.19 3.99
C LYS A 55 13.04 14.33 3.05
N GLU A 56 13.78 14.52 1.97
CA GLU A 56 13.59 15.55 0.96
C GLU A 56 12.48 15.22 -0.05
N THR A 57 12.11 13.94 -0.20
CA THR A 57 11.03 13.50 -1.08
C THR A 57 9.70 13.88 -0.46
N ALA A 58 9.00 14.80 -1.14
CA ALA A 58 7.79 15.44 -0.62
C ALA A 58 6.54 15.14 -1.46
N LEU A 59 6.70 14.46 -2.60
CA LEU A 59 5.61 14.10 -3.50
C LEU A 59 6.01 12.88 -4.31
N TRP A 60 5.08 11.95 -4.45
CA TRP A 60 5.18 10.85 -5.41
C TRP A 60 4.21 11.07 -6.57
N VAL A 61 4.74 11.06 -7.79
CA VAL A 61 3.98 11.17 -9.04
C VAL A 61 4.02 9.82 -9.75
N ILE A 62 2.86 9.30 -10.13
CA ILE A 62 2.74 8.07 -10.92
C ILE A 62 2.23 8.45 -12.31
N ALA A 63 3.08 8.32 -13.32
CA ALA A 63 2.75 8.58 -14.71
C ALA A 63 2.33 7.28 -15.41
N CYS A 64 1.07 7.20 -15.84
CA CYS A 64 0.47 5.95 -16.30
C CYS A 64 -0.67 6.15 -17.32
N THR A 65 -1.21 5.04 -17.77
CA THR A 65 -2.45 4.87 -18.55
C THR A 65 -3.35 3.87 -17.85
N LYS A 66 -4.61 3.69 -18.30
CA LYS A 66 -5.46 2.62 -17.75
C LYS A 66 -4.89 1.24 -18.02
N LYS A 67 -4.31 1.05 -19.21
CA LYS A 67 -3.70 -0.21 -19.64
C LYS A 67 -2.60 -0.67 -18.69
N ASP A 68 -1.81 0.26 -18.15
CA ASP A 68 -0.75 -0.08 -17.20
C ASP A 68 -1.27 -0.73 -15.91
N PHE A 69 -2.54 -0.49 -15.58
CA PHE A 69 -3.22 -1.09 -14.43
C PHE A 69 -3.98 -2.37 -14.79
N GLU A 70 -3.95 -2.88 -16.02
CA GLU A 70 -4.59 -4.17 -16.38
C GLU A 70 -3.94 -5.39 -15.71
N PRO A 71 -2.59 -5.48 -15.59
CA PRO A 71 -1.96 -6.60 -14.89
C PRO A 71 -2.19 -6.52 -13.38
N GLU A 72 -2.63 -7.63 -12.80
CA GLU A 72 -2.82 -7.75 -11.34
C GLU A 72 -1.53 -7.51 -10.57
N SER A 73 -0.41 -8.00 -11.10
CA SER A 73 0.93 -7.86 -10.54
C SER A 73 1.35 -6.40 -10.35
N VAL A 74 1.00 -5.54 -11.32
CA VAL A 74 1.27 -4.11 -11.25
C VAL A 74 0.45 -3.46 -10.15
N ARG A 75 -0.86 -3.72 -10.10
CA ARG A 75 -1.75 -3.14 -9.09
C ARG A 75 -1.31 -3.56 -7.69
N TYR A 76 -1.00 -4.84 -7.51
CA TYR A 76 -0.50 -5.39 -6.26
C TYR A 76 0.85 -4.78 -5.86
N GLY A 77 1.84 -4.77 -6.75
CA GLY A 77 3.16 -4.21 -6.46
C GLY A 77 3.11 -2.72 -6.08
N LEU A 78 2.29 -1.92 -6.77
CA LEU A 78 2.07 -0.52 -6.43
C LEU A 78 1.37 -0.36 -5.07
N SER A 79 0.40 -1.22 -4.75
CA SER A 79 -0.25 -1.24 -3.43
C SER A 79 0.74 -1.54 -2.31
N LEU A 80 1.61 -2.53 -2.48
CA LEU A 80 2.64 -2.87 -1.49
C LEU A 80 3.63 -1.72 -1.27
N LEU A 81 4.09 -1.08 -2.34
CA LEU A 81 4.96 0.09 -2.27
C LEU A 81 4.26 1.26 -1.55
N CYS A 82 2.99 1.51 -1.89
CA CYS A 82 2.22 2.59 -1.28
C CYS A 82 1.98 2.34 0.22
N LEU A 83 1.58 1.13 0.61
CA LEU A 83 1.39 0.76 2.01
C LEU A 83 2.70 0.89 2.81
N SER A 84 3.83 0.47 2.23
CA SER A 84 5.15 0.63 2.84
C SER A 84 5.53 2.11 3.03
N LEU A 85 5.26 2.94 2.01
CA LEU A 85 5.47 4.38 2.08
C LEU A 85 4.57 5.03 3.14
N GLN A 86 3.29 4.68 3.16
CA GLN A 86 2.29 5.23 4.10
C GLN A 86 2.57 4.80 5.54
N HIS A 87 3.15 3.62 5.76
CA HIS A 87 3.63 3.20 7.08
C HIS A 87 4.68 4.17 7.65
N ILE A 88 5.58 4.67 6.78
CA ILE A 88 6.73 5.50 7.17
C ILE A 88 6.41 6.99 7.15
N LYS A 89 5.73 7.47 6.10
CA LYS A 89 5.41 8.90 5.87
C LYS A 89 4.01 9.29 6.33
N GLY A 90 3.19 8.33 6.72
CA GLY A 90 1.77 8.51 7.02
C GLY A 90 0.90 8.44 5.77
N ILE A 91 -0.37 8.03 5.94
CA ILE A 91 -1.36 7.94 4.85
C ILE A 91 -1.71 9.29 4.20
N GLY A 92 -1.33 10.41 4.83
CA GLY A 92 -1.48 11.75 4.27
C GLY A 92 -0.36 12.18 3.31
N PHE A 93 0.66 11.33 3.08
CA PHE A 93 1.76 11.66 2.18
C PHE A 93 1.23 11.97 0.76
N PRO A 94 1.65 13.07 0.11
CA PRO A 94 1.13 13.44 -1.20
C PRO A 94 1.50 12.44 -2.31
N ILE A 95 0.47 11.89 -2.95
CA ILE A 95 0.57 11.04 -4.14
C ILE A 95 -0.35 11.61 -5.21
N MET A 96 0.12 11.68 -6.45
CA MET A 96 -0.68 12.13 -7.59
C MET A 96 -0.45 11.26 -8.82
N PHE A 97 -1.49 11.13 -9.64
CA PHE A 97 -1.43 10.43 -10.91
C PHE A 97 -1.38 11.42 -12.05
N VAL A 98 -0.63 11.06 -13.09
CA VAL A 98 -0.57 11.81 -14.34
C VAL A 98 -0.85 10.85 -15.49
N SER A 99 -1.95 11.07 -16.20
CA SER A 99 -2.43 10.15 -17.25
C SER A 99 -3.03 10.92 -18.42
N GLN A 100 -2.69 10.51 -19.65
CA GLN A 100 -3.40 10.99 -20.86
C GLN A 100 -4.73 10.27 -21.08
N ASP A 101 -5.00 9.21 -20.34
CA ASP A 101 -6.16 8.34 -20.52
C ASP A 101 -7.33 8.82 -19.64
N ASP A 102 -8.39 9.33 -20.26
CA ASP A 102 -9.63 9.76 -19.58
C ASP A 102 -10.44 8.61 -18.97
N SER A 103 -10.15 7.37 -19.38
CA SER A 103 -10.89 6.21 -18.89
C SER A 103 -10.36 5.67 -17.56
N LEU A 104 -9.20 6.17 -17.10
CA LEU A 104 -8.65 5.86 -15.79
C LEU A 104 -9.35 6.71 -14.72
N LYS A 105 -10.05 6.03 -13.81
CA LYS A 105 -10.78 6.69 -12.71
C LYS A 105 -10.20 6.31 -11.36
N ILE A 106 -10.35 7.20 -10.38
CA ILE A 106 -9.84 6.95 -9.02
C ILE A 106 -10.60 5.78 -8.36
N GLU A 107 -11.87 5.60 -8.73
CA GLU A 107 -12.72 4.48 -8.32
C GLU A 107 -12.23 3.11 -8.82
N ASP A 108 -11.36 3.07 -9.83
CA ASP A 108 -10.78 1.83 -10.36
C ASP A 108 -9.48 1.44 -9.66
N LEU A 109 -8.81 2.38 -8.96
CA LEU A 109 -7.50 2.13 -8.34
C LEU A 109 -7.59 1.29 -7.04
N PRO A 110 -6.50 0.63 -6.62
CA PRO A 110 -6.44 -0.01 -5.30
C PRO A 110 -6.70 0.94 -4.13
N THR A 111 -7.12 0.40 -2.99
CA THR A 111 -7.49 1.18 -1.80
C THR A 111 -6.42 2.18 -1.34
N PRO A 112 -5.11 1.85 -1.34
CA PRO A 112 -4.07 2.81 -0.94
C PRO A 112 -4.04 4.11 -1.76
N PHE A 113 -4.65 4.12 -2.94
CA PHE A 113 -4.67 5.27 -3.85
C PHE A 113 -6.01 6.01 -3.91
N LYS A 114 -7.07 5.56 -3.22
CA LYS A 114 -8.43 6.15 -3.32
C LYS A 114 -8.52 7.64 -2.98
N GLY A 115 -7.58 8.16 -2.19
CA GLY A 115 -7.48 9.59 -1.85
C GLY A 115 -6.67 10.45 -2.83
N CYS A 116 -6.16 9.87 -3.93
CA CYS A 116 -5.31 10.59 -4.88
C CYS A 116 -6.13 11.34 -5.94
N GLU A 117 -5.46 12.21 -6.68
CA GLU A 117 -6.02 12.90 -7.84
C GLU A 117 -5.31 12.48 -9.12
N ILE A 118 -6.05 12.48 -10.23
CA ILE A 118 -5.54 12.19 -11.57
C ILE A 118 -5.51 13.49 -12.38
N PHE A 119 -4.37 13.79 -12.99
CA PHE A 119 -4.18 14.98 -13.83
C PHE A 119 -3.77 14.60 -15.25
N LYS A 120 -4.20 15.41 -16.22
CA LYS A 120 -3.67 15.34 -17.57
C LYS A 120 -2.25 15.95 -17.64
N PRO A 121 -1.34 15.37 -18.44
CA PRO A 121 -0.01 15.95 -18.64
C PRO A 121 -0.02 17.34 -19.29
N ASP A 122 -1.03 17.66 -20.09
CA ASP A 122 -1.20 18.97 -20.75
C ASP A 122 -1.92 20.00 -19.87
N ASN A 123 -2.31 19.63 -18.64
CA ASN A 123 -2.93 20.56 -17.71
C ASN A 123 -1.94 21.68 -17.37
N THR A 124 -2.29 22.91 -17.75
CA THR A 124 -1.43 24.10 -17.56
C THR A 124 -1.10 24.38 -16.08
N SER A 125 -1.91 23.89 -15.15
CA SER A 125 -1.69 24.01 -13.70
C SER A 125 -0.87 22.87 -13.10
N LEU A 126 -0.47 21.85 -13.86
CA LEU A 126 0.18 20.65 -13.33
C LEU A 126 1.46 20.97 -12.53
N GLY A 127 2.35 21.81 -13.07
CA GLY A 127 3.58 22.20 -12.38
C GLY A 127 3.32 22.97 -11.09
N ALA A 128 2.31 23.85 -11.08
CA ALA A 128 1.88 24.56 -9.88
C ALA A 128 1.29 23.60 -8.84
N LYS A 129 0.49 22.62 -9.26
CA LYS A 129 -0.07 21.58 -8.37
C LYS A 129 1.00 20.68 -7.76
N MET A 130 1.98 20.22 -8.56
CA MET A 130 3.13 19.48 -8.06
C MET A 130 3.87 20.29 -6.97
N THR A 131 4.10 21.57 -7.24
CA THR A 131 4.81 22.47 -6.32
C THR A 131 4.02 22.71 -5.04
N ALA A 132 2.71 22.96 -5.15
CA ALA A 132 1.83 23.12 -4.01
C ALA A 132 1.85 21.86 -3.13
N ARG A 133 1.63 20.67 -3.72
CA ARG A 133 1.61 19.40 -2.99
C ARG A 133 2.94 19.11 -2.29
N ALA A 134 4.07 19.36 -2.96
CA ALA A 134 5.41 19.16 -2.38
C ALA A 134 5.76 20.13 -1.23
N ASN A 135 5.06 21.26 -1.12
CA ASN A 135 5.28 22.26 -0.07
C ASN A 135 4.20 22.24 1.02
N THR A 136 3.04 21.66 0.76
CA THR A 136 1.99 21.49 1.77
C THR A 136 2.45 20.51 2.85
N PRO A 137 2.39 20.88 4.13
CA PRO A 137 2.68 19.96 5.22
C PRO A 137 1.81 18.71 5.13
N VAL A 138 2.43 17.54 5.35
CA VAL A 138 1.73 16.25 5.36
C VAL A 138 0.68 16.26 6.46
N LYS A 139 -0.60 16.09 6.09
CA LYS A 139 -1.68 16.00 7.07
C LYS A 139 -1.52 14.74 7.88
N THR A 140 -1.52 14.86 9.21
CA THR A 140 -1.64 13.70 10.08
C THR A 140 -3.08 13.20 10.02
N ILE A 141 -3.28 11.99 9.50
CA ILE A 141 -4.57 11.33 9.44
C ILE A 141 -4.45 10.07 10.31
N GLY A 142 -5.30 9.97 11.32
CA GLY A 142 -5.35 8.79 12.18
C GLY A 142 -6.05 7.63 11.47
N THR A 143 -5.56 6.42 11.71
CA THR A 143 -6.17 5.15 11.29
C THR A 143 -6.56 4.35 12.52
N ASP A 144 -7.60 3.51 12.42
CA ASP A 144 -8.01 2.62 13.51
C ASP A 144 -7.16 1.36 13.64
N TYR A 145 -6.25 1.16 12.70
CA TYR A 145 -5.29 0.06 12.65
C TYR A 145 -3.92 0.56 12.19
N ARG A 146 -2.93 -0.31 12.33
CA ARG A 146 -1.61 -0.20 11.69
C ARG A 146 -1.43 -1.35 10.71
N ILE A 147 -0.78 -1.02 9.59
CA ILE A 147 -0.39 -1.97 8.57
C ILE A 147 1.06 -1.70 8.18
N ASN A 148 1.82 -2.76 7.93
CA ASN A 148 3.15 -2.69 7.35
C ASN A 148 3.41 -3.91 6.46
N ILE A 149 4.36 -3.79 5.53
CA ILE A 149 4.74 -4.85 4.60
C ILE A 149 6.19 -5.27 4.89
N HIS A 150 6.39 -6.55 5.14
CA HIS A 150 7.71 -7.17 5.28
C HIS A 150 7.92 -8.11 4.11
N ALA A 151 8.83 -7.77 3.20
CA ALA A 151 9.02 -8.57 2.02
C ALA A 151 10.51 -8.87 1.79
N ASN A 152 10.80 -10.13 1.51
CA ASN A 152 12.14 -10.61 1.21
C ASN A 152 12.04 -11.82 0.27
N GLN A 153 12.90 -11.90 -0.75
CA GLN A 153 12.86 -12.96 -1.77
C GLN A 153 12.86 -14.39 -1.18
N GLY A 154 13.52 -14.61 -0.04
CA GLY A 154 13.56 -15.92 0.61
C GLY A 154 12.32 -16.25 1.47
N TYR A 155 11.64 -15.24 2.03
CA TYR A 155 10.53 -15.46 2.98
C TYR A 155 9.16 -15.05 2.43
N GLY A 156 9.09 -14.44 1.25
CA GLY A 156 7.86 -13.96 0.63
C GLY A 156 7.40 -12.60 1.16
N ILE A 157 6.14 -12.25 0.92
CA ILE A 157 5.52 -10.98 1.31
C ILE A 157 4.60 -11.22 2.51
N TRP A 158 4.95 -10.62 3.63
CA TRP A 158 4.21 -10.69 4.88
C TRP A 158 3.53 -9.36 5.17
N PHE A 159 2.27 -9.44 5.57
CA PHE A 159 1.52 -8.31 6.10
C PHE A 159 1.61 -8.33 7.61
N GLU A 160 1.92 -7.18 8.19
CA GLU A 160 1.86 -6.91 9.62
C GLU A 160 0.60 -6.10 9.92
N PHE A 161 -0.22 -6.56 10.85
CA PHE A 161 -1.42 -5.88 11.31
C PHE A 161 -1.39 -5.65 12.83
N GLY A 162 -2.04 -4.57 13.26
CA GLY A 162 -2.40 -4.39 14.66
C GLY A 162 -3.35 -3.22 14.87
N PRO A 163 -3.80 -3.00 16.11
CA PRO A 163 -4.68 -1.88 16.44
C PRO A 163 -3.95 -0.53 16.31
N LYS A 164 -4.75 0.54 16.28
CA LYS A 164 -4.25 1.90 16.54
C LYS A 164 -3.52 1.98 17.88
N LYS A 165 -2.64 2.98 17.99
CA LYS A 165 -1.91 3.27 19.24
C LYS A 165 -2.87 3.47 20.42
N GLY A 166 -2.54 2.90 21.57
CA GLY A 166 -3.38 2.97 22.77
C GLY A 166 -4.65 2.10 22.72
N SER A 167 -4.72 1.12 21.82
CA SER A 167 -5.81 0.14 21.73
C SER A 167 -5.26 -1.28 21.68
N ALA A 168 -6.12 -2.27 21.94
CA ALA A 168 -5.77 -3.68 21.89
C ALA A 168 -6.90 -4.47 21.22
N TRP A 169 -6.54 -5.47 20.39
CA TRP A 169 -7.46 -6.46 19.86
C TRP A 169 -7.41 -7.73 20.71
N LYS A 170 -8.59 -8.24 21.10
CA LYS A 170 -8.73 -9.53 21.78
C LYS A 170 -8.89 -10.63 20.73
N GLY A 171 -7.77 -11.18 20.28
CA GLY A 171 -7.76 -12.02 19.09
C GLY A 171 -7.76 -11.19 17.81
N VAL A 172 -7.32 -11.82 16.73
CA VAL A 172 -7.11 -11.19 15.43
C VAL A 172 -7.42 -12.20 14.34
N LEU A 173 -8.03 -11.70 13.27
CA LEU A 173 -8.32 -12.44 12.07
C LEU A 173 -7.74 -11.68 10.88
N ALA A 174 -7.21 -12.41 9.89
CA ALA A 174 -6.93 -11.87 8.57
C ALA A 174 -7.26 -12.89 7.49
N GLY A 175 -7.70 -12.40 6.34
CA GLY A 175 -8.06 -13.22 5.17
C GLY A 175 -7.77 -12.52 3.87
N GLY A 176 -7.71 -13.30 2.80
CA GLY A 176 -7.47 -12.82 1.44
C GLY A 176 -8.56 -13.30 0.48
N LEU A 177 -8.95 -12.45 -0.45
CA LEU A 177 -9.81 -12.80 -1.57
C LEU A 177 -8.99 -13.58 -2.60
N ALA A 178 -9.52 -14.73 -3.03
CA ALA A 178 -8.90 -15.59 -4.04
C ALA A 178 -7.43 -15.98 -3.74
N SER A 179 -7.00 -15.93 -2.48
CA SER A 179 -5.63 -16.25 -2.07
C SER A 179 -5.64 -17.01 -0.75
N GLN A 180 -4.69 -17.93 -0.60
CA GLN A 180 -4.56 -18.79 0.58
C GLN A 180 -3.50 -18.24 1.52
N ILE A 181 -3.78 -18.29 2.82
CA ILE A 181 -2.76 -18.05 3.84
C ILE A 181 -1.94 -19.33 3.96
N ASN A 182 -0.61 -19.20 3.95
CA ASN A 182 0.29 -20.35 4.10
C ASN A 182 1.22 -20.24 5.32
N ALA A 183 1.22 -19.09 6.00
CA ALA A 183 1.92 -18.88 7.25
C ALA A 183 1.36 -17.67 8.00
N HIS A 184 1.38 -17.73 9.34
CA HIS A 184 1.06 -16.59 10.19
C HIS A 184 1.81 -16.66 11.52
N GLY A 185 1.86 -15.55 12.25
CA GLY A 185 2.60 -15.42 13.50
C GLY A 185 2.11 -14.24 14.35
N VAL A 186 2.39 -14.28 15.64
CA VAL A 186 2.24 -13.15 16.55
C VAL A 186 3.60 -12.85 17.16
N GLY A 187 3.97 -11.57 17.22
CA GLY A 187 5.26 -11.17 17.76
C GLY A 187 5.40 -9.67 17.93
N PRO A 188 6.60 -9.20 18.32
CA PRO A 188 6.88 -7.77 18.46
C PRO A 188 6.56 -7.02 17.17
N LYS A 189 5.98 -5.83 17.28
CA LYS A 189 5.70 -4.92 16.17
C LYS A 189 6.99 -4.55 15.43
N GLY A 190 6.92 -4.48 14.10
CA GLY A 190 8.00 -4.01 13.24
C GLY A 190 9.05 -5.05 12.87
N SER A 191 8.89 -6.32 13.26
CA SER A 191 9.81 -7.40 12.88
C SER A 191 9.12 -8.74 12.81
N LEU A 192 9.38 -9.51 11.75
CA LEU A 192 8.89 -10.88 11.63
C LEU A 192 9.34 -11.74 12.83
N PRO A 193 8.42 -12.44 13.52
CA PRO A 193 8.76 -13.23 14.68
C PRO A 193 9.59 -14.47 14.31
N LEU A 194 10.72 -14.66 14.99
CA LEU A 194 11.50 -15.90 14.87
C LEU A 194 10.83 -17.09 15.59
N LYS A 195 10.03 -16.79 16.63
CA LYS A 195 9.24 -17.75 17.41
C LYS A 195 7.90 -17.10 17.74
N THR A 196 6.83 -17.89 17.67
CA THR A 196 5.47 -17.42 17.94
C THR A 196 4.74 -18.46 18.79
N VAL A 197 3.85 -17.99 19.67
CA VAL A 197 2.86 -18.82 20.37
C VAL A 197 1.50 -18.39 19.85
N LEU A 198 0.80 -19.30 19.18
CA LEU A 198 -0.51 -19.04 18.59
C LEU A 198 -1.58 -19.57 19.54
N GLU A 199 -2.27 -18.66 20.22
CA GLU A 199 -3.33 -19.02 21.15
C GLU A 199 -4.60 -19.33 20.36
N TYR A 200 -5.15 -20.55 20.50
CA TYR A 200 -6.38 -20.98 19.85
C TYR A 200 -6.42 -20.67 18.34
N GLN A 201 -5.43 -21.21 17.63
CA GLN A 201 -5.29 -21.03 16.19
C GLN A 201 -6.49 -21.61 15.43
N MET A 202 -6.99 -20.84 14.46
CA MET A 202 -8.05 -21.21 13.54
C MET A 202 -7.55 -21.00 12.11
N GLN A 203 -7.72 -21.99 11.25
CA GLN A 203 -7.28 -21.95 9.86
C GLN A 203 -8.43 -22.31 8.91
N GLY A 204 -8.41 -21.72 7.72
CA GLY A 204 -9.39 -22.02 6.68
C GLY A 204 -10.81 -21.51 6.96
N LEU A 205 -10.96 -20.49 7.81
CA LEU A 205 -12.25 -19.84 8.04
C LEU A 205 -12.77 -19.24 6.73
N LYS A 206 -14.06 -19.37 6.49
CA LYS A 206 -14.76 -18.74 5.37
C LYS A 206 -15.44 -17.48 5.86
N LEU A 207 -15.23 -16.38 5.15
CA LEU A 207 -15.88 -15.10 5.42
C LEU A 207 -16.54 -14.62 4.13
N GLU A 208 -17.71 -14.04 4.26
CA GLU A 208 -18.44 -13.44 3.14
C GLU A 208 -18.46 -11.92 3.33
N LEU A 209 -18.10 -11.18 2.29
CA LEU A 209 -18.23 -9.73 2.24
C LEU A 209 -18.89 -9.35 0.92
N GLY A 210 -20.20 -9.08 0.96
CA GLY A 210 -21.00 -8.94 -0.26
C GLY A 210 -21.06 -10.27 -1.00
N ASP A 211 -20.69 -10.27 -2.28
CA ASP A 211 -20.65 -11.47 -3.14
C ASP A 211 -19.29 -12.19 -3.12
N ASP A 212 -18.31 -11.66 -2.39
CA ASP A 212 -16.94 -12.18 -2.35
C ASP A 212 -16.71 -13.12 -1.14
N GLU A 213 -16.10 -14.29 -1.40
CA GLU A 213 -15.66 -15.23 -0.36
C GLU A 213 -14.16 -15.09 -0.06
N TYR A 214 -13.82 -14.95 1.22
CA TYR A 214 -12.45 -14.86 1.71
C TYR A 214 -12.07 -16.12 2.46
N THR A 215 -10.81 -16.52 2.35
CA THR A 215 -10.22 -17.54 3.23
C THR A 215 -9.35 -16.87 4.28
N ALA A 216 -9.66 -17.10 5.56
CA ALA A 216 -9.08 -16.40 6.70
C ALA A 216 -8.50 -17.34 7.74
N TRP A 217 -7.45 -16.87 8.41
CA TRP A 217 -6.85 -17.51 9.58
C TRP A 217 -6.93 -16.55 10.76
N ALA A 218 -7.08 -17.09 11.96
CA ALA A 218 -7.23 -16.31 13.18
C ALA A 218 -6.50 -16.93 14.37
N VAL A 219 -6.29 -16.11 15.40
CA VAL A 219 -5.78 -16.50 16.71
C VAL A 219 -6.45 -15.65 17.79
N LYS A 220 -6.48 -16.15 19.03
CA LYS A 220 -7.02 -15.44 20.21
C LYS A 220 -5.98 -14.64 21.01
N ASN A 221 -4.73 -14.57 20.52
CA ASN A 221 -3.71 -13.73 21.16
C ASN A 221 -4.19 -12.27 21.28
N ILE A 222 -3.85 -11.62 22.40
CA ILE A 222 -4.03 -10.17 22.55
C ILE A 222 -2.97 -9.45 21.71
N ILE A 223 -3.42 -8.59 20.80
CA ILE A 223 -2.59 -7.75 19.94
C ILE A 223 -2.71 -6.30 20.45
N ASP A 224 -1.67 -5.80 21.12
CA ASP A 224 -1.62 -4.45 21.68
C ASP A 224 -0.76 -3.51 20.82
N GLU A 225 -0.23 -2.42 21.41
CA GLU A 225 0.64 -1.48 20.69
C GLU A 225 2.05 -2.02 20.43
N ASP A 226 2.48 -3.08 21.12
CA ASP A 226 3.82 -3.65 21.05
C ASP A 226 3.86 -4.98 20.31
N LYS A 227 2.72 -5.68 20.18
CA LYS A 227 2.60 -6.94 19.44
C LYS A 227 1.77 -6.78 18.18
N SER A 228 2.23 -7.32 17.07
CA SER A 228 1.49 -7.38 15.80
C SER A 228 1.18 -8.82 15.39
N TYR A 229 0.18 -8.95 14.54
CA TYR A 229 -0.13 -10.18 13.82
C TYR A 229 0.47 -10.15 12.43
N TYR A 230 1.08 -11.26 12.02
CA TYR A 230 1.79 -11.39 10.76
C TYR A 230 1.13 -12.47 9.94
N VAL A 231 0.87 -12.21 8.65
CA VAL A 231 0.29 -13.20 7.75
C VAL A 231 0.99 -13.16 6.39
N ARG A 232 1.17 -14.33 5.78
CA ARG A 232 1.69 -14.48 4.43
C ARG A 232 0.68 -15.22 3.55
N PHE A 233 0.44 -14.65 2.38
CA PHE A 233 -0.37 -15.24 1.33
C PHE A 233 0.50 -16.04 0.36
N SER A 234 -0.04 -17.13 -0.21
CA SER A 234 0.63 -17.94 -1.24
C SER A 234 0.66 -17.23 -2.58
N ASP A 235 -0.38 -16.46 -2.89
CA ASP A 235 -0.62 -15.82 -4.17
C ASP A 235 -1.00 -14.34 -3.97
N ILE A 236 -1.27 -13.62 -5.05
CA ILE A 236 -1.72 -12.23 -5.02
C ILE A 236 -3.18 -12.19 -4.51
N PRO A 237 -3.47 -11.66 -3.32
CA PRO A 237 -4.84 -11.44 -2.91
C PRO A 237 -5.45 -10.25 -3.66
N GLY A 238 -6.66 -10.43 -4.21
CA GLY A 238 -7.46 -9.34 -4.80
C GLY A 238 -7.67 -8.19 -3.81
N SER A 239 -8.03 -8.60 -2.60
CA SER A 239 -8.25 -7.74 -1.44
C SER A 239 -7.93 -8.54 -0.18
N ILE A 240 -7.74 -7.82 0.93
CA ILE A 240 -7.53 -8.40 2.25
C ILE A 240 -8.57 -7.87 3.23
N VAL A 241 -8.98 -8.74 4.16
CA VAL A 241 -9.77 -8.40 5.33
C VAL A 241 -8.95 -8.66 6.58
N PHE A 242 -9.02 -7.78 7.57
CA PHE A 242 -8.34 -7.98 8.84
C PHE A 242 -8.93 -7.13 9.96
N GLY A 243 -8.78 -7.60 11.19
CA GLY A 243 -9.24 -6.88 12.37
C GLY A 243 -9.28 -7.76 13.61
N GLN A 244 -9.94 -7.27 14.65
CA GLN A 244 -10.19 -8.04 15.85
C GLN A 244 -11.06 -9.26 15.52
N LEU A 245 -10.73 -10.42 16.10
CA LEU A 245 -11.60 -11.60 16.03
C LEU A 245 -12.90 -11.29 16.80
N PRO A 246 -14.09 -11.45 16.22
CA PRO A 246 -15.34 -11.16 16.91
C PRO A 246 -15.60 -12.14 18.07
N ASP A 247 -16.28 -11.63 19.10
CA ASP A 247 -16.69 -12.40 20.28
C ASP A 247 -17.95 -13.25 20.02
N GLU A 248 -18.78 -12.87 19.04
CA GLU A 248 -20.02 -13.56 18.62
C GLU A 248 -20.07 -13.76 17.09
N GLU A 249 -20.85 -14.72 16.61
CA GLU A 249 -20.84 -15.17 15.21
C GLU A 249 -21.55 -14.24 14.20
N ASN A 250 -22.22 -13.15 14.62
CA ASN A 250 -23.28 -12.56 13.79
C ASN A 250 -23.10 -11.12 13.24
N GLU A 251 -22.03 -10.38 13.54
CA GLU A 251 -21.65 -9.19 12.77
C GLU A 251 -20.33 -8.65 13.33
N ALA A 252 -19.37 -8.36 12.46
CA ALA A 252 -18.03 -7.93 12.87
C ALA A 252 -17.49 -6.87 11.92
N ASP A 253 -17.03 -5.75 12.48
CA ASP A 253 -16.36 -4.70 11.73
C ASP A 253 -14.93 -5.12 11.40
N PHE A 254 -14.67 -5.41 10.13
CA PHE A 254 -13.33 -5.65 9.61
C PHE A 254 -12.83 -4.49 8.76
N ASN A 255 -11.52 -4.31 8.77
CA ASN A 255 -10.86 -3.45 7.79
C ASN A 255 -10.73 -4.22 6.48
N TRP A 256 -11.01 -3.55 5.37
CA TRP A 256 -10.93 -4.11 4.03
C TRP A 256 -10.08 -3.24 3.12
N LEU A 257 -9.13 -3.86 2.42
CA LEU A 257 -8.26 -3.18 1.46
C LEU A 257 -8.23 -3.95 0.14
N LYS A 258 -8.67 -3.31 -0.94
CA LYS A 258 -8.42 -3.76 -2.32
C LYS A 258 -6.96 -3.50 -2.69
N LEU A 259 -6.25 -4.55 -3.10
CA LEU A 259 -4.82 -4.49 -3.40
C LEU A 259 -4.53 -4.67 -4.89
N SER A 260 -5.35 -5.44 -5.59
CA SER A 260 -5.34 -5.62 -7.03
C SER A 260 -6.74 -5.53 -7.63
#